data_AF-A0A382EUJ8-F1
#
_entry.id   AF-A0A382EUJ8-F1
#
_cell.length_a   1.000
_cell.length_b   1.000
_cell.length_c   1.000
_cell.angle_alpha   90.00
_cell.angle_beta   90.00
_cell.angle_gamma   90.00
#
_symmetry.space_group_name_H-M   'P 1'
#
loop_
_entity.id
_entity.type
_entity.pdbx_description
1 polymer ?
#
loop_
_entity_poly.entity_id
_entity_poly.type
_entity_poly.pdbx_seq_one_letter_code
_entity_poly.pdbx_strand_id
1 'polypeptide(L)' 'MQPKLNPITVEVIGNALASIADEILVGLIKSAYSTNIKERQDCSSVVLDSHGQVVVISDMSLPMHLGSFLFTGKALLE' A
#
# COMPACT_ATOMS: atom_id res chain seq x y z
N MET A 1 -24.12 -0.98 -21.63
CA MET A 1 -22.86 -0.22 -21.84
C MET A 1 -22.14 -0.22 -20.51
N GLN A 2 -20.95 -0.81 -20.44
CA GLN A 2 -20.08 -0.58 -19.27
C GLN A 2 -19.76 0.92 -19.21
N PRO A 3 -19.83 1.58 -18.04
CA PRO A 3 -19.47 2.98 -17.93
C PRO A 3 -18.03 3.14 -18.39
N LYS A 4 -17.82 4.03 -19.36
CA LYS A 4 -16.50 4.34 -19.88
C LYS A 4 -15.76 5.07 -18.75
N LEU A 5 -14.83 4.39 -18.08
CA LEU A 5 -14.02 4.96 -17.00
C LEU A 5 -13.40 6.28 -17.47
N ASN A 6 -13.66 7.36 -16.74
CA ASN A 6 -13.07 8.65 -17.05
C ASN A 6 -11.58 8.60 -16.63
N PRO A 7 -10.64 8.78 -17.57
CA PRO A 7 -9.21 8.69 -17.26
C PRO A 7 -8.77 9.70 -16.19
N ILE A 8 -9.41 10.88 -16.11
CA ILE A 8 -9.13 11.86 -15.06
C ILE A 8 -9.51 11.30 -13.68
N THR A 9 -10.66 10.65 -13.58
CA THR A 9 -11.12 10.06 -12.31
C THR A 9 -10.22 8.91 -11.87
N VAL A 10 -9.78 8.06 -12.81
CA VAL A 10 -8.83 6.98 -12.52
C VAL A 10 -7.52 7.55 -11.97
N GLU A 11 -6.98 8.58 -12.62
CA GLU A 11 -5.72 9.21 -12.22
C GLU A 11 -5.82 9.88 -10.84
N VAL A 12 -6.91 10.61 -10.57
CA VAL A 12 -7.14 11.26 -9.27
C VAL A 12 -7.25 10.23 -8.15
N ILE A 13 -8.02 9.15 -8.36
CA ILE A 13 -8.16 8.09 -7.36
C ILE A 13 -6.85 7.35 -7.17
N GLY A 14 -6.15 7.02 -8.25
CA GLY A 14 -4.86 6.33 -8.21
C GLY A 14 -3.83 7.10 -7.39
N ASN A 15 -3.66 8.40 -7.66
CA ASN A 15 -2.74 9.25 -6.91
C ASN A 15 -3.17 9.43 -5.45
N ALA A 16 -4.48 9.52 -5.16
CA ALA A 16 -4.96 9.60 -3.79
C ALA A 16 -4.62 8.33 -2.99
N LEU A 17 -4.81 7.14 -3.58
CA LEU A 17 -4.47 5.87 -2.94
C LEU A 17 -2.95 5.71 -2.74
N ALA A 18 -2.13 6.16 -3.70
CA ALA A 18 -0.67 6.21 -3.55
C ALA A 18 -0.23 7.12 -2.40
N SER A 19 -0.77 8.34 -2.33
CA SER A 19 -0.49 9.27 -1.22
C SER A 19 -0.85 8.66 0.13
N ILE A 20 -2.01 7.99 0.23
CA ILE A 20 -2.42 7.30 1.46
C ILE A 20 -1.40 6.23 1.86
N ALA A 21 -0.95 5.38 0.92
CA ALA A 21 0.01 4.33 1.22
C ALA A 21 1.34 4.90 1.75
N ASP A 22 1.83 5.98 1.13
CA ASP A 22 3.05 6.68 1.52
C ASP A 22 2.93 7.37 2.88
N GLU A 23 1.84 8.10 3.11
CA GLU A 23 1.60 8.78 4.38
C GLU A 23 1.52 7.80 5.55
N ILE A 24 0.88 6.64 5.35
CA ILE A 24 0.85 5.56 6.35
C ILE A 24 2.26 5.08 6.66
N LEU A 25 3.09 4.82 5.64
CA LEU A 25 4.46 4.35 5.83
C LEU A 25 5.31 5.38 6.59
N VAL A 26 5.21 6.66 6.22
CA VAL A 26 5.91 7.75 6.89
C VAL A 26 5.45 7.89 8.34
N GLY A 27 4.15 7.79 8.60
CA GLY A 27 3.57 7.80 9.94
C GLY A 27 4.08 6.64 10.79
N LEU A 28 4.14 5.43 10.22
CA LEU A 28 4.69 4.24 10.86
C LEU A 28 6.16 4.43 11.24
N ILE A 29 7.01 4.86 10.30
CA ILE A 29 8.43 5.11 10.55
C ILE A 29 8.61 6.18 11.63
N LYS A 30 7.84 7.27 11.58
CA LYS A 30 7.96 8.36 12.55
C LYS A 30 7.54 7.95 13.96
N SER A 31 6.54 7.08 14.08
CA SER A 31 6.02 6.61 15.38
C SER A 31 6.73 5.37 15.92
N ALA A 32 7.55 4.69 15.10
CA ALA A 32 8.19 3.45 15.50
C ALA A 32 9.27 3.64 16.58
N TYR A 33 9.24 2.76 17.59
CA TYR A 33 10.30 2.59 18.57
C TYR A 33 11.40 1.62 18.09
N SER A 34 11.06 0.68 17.19
CA SER A 34 12.01 -0.30 16.65
C SER A 34 13.04 0.39 15.78
N THR A 35 14.33 0.19 16.06
CA THR A 35 15.43 0.74 15.25
C THR A 35 15.42 0.19 13.82
N ASN A 36 14.93 -1.04 13.61
CA ASN A 36 14.78 -1.61 12.27
C ASN A 36 13.73 -0.86 11.44
N ILE A 37 12.68 -0.36 12.07
CA ILE A 37 11.63 0.42 11.37
C ILE A 37 12.02 1.90 11.31
N LYS A 38 12.52 2.45 12.41
CA LYS A 38 12.82 3.88 12.56
C LYS A 38 14.00 4.33 11.71
N GLU A 39 15.08 3.56 11.72
CA GLU A 39 16.36 3.92 11.09
C GLU A 39 16.59 3.14 9.80
N ARG A 40 16.33 1.82 9.81
CA ARG A 40 16.50 0.99 8.60
C ARG A 40 15.30 1.01 7.66
N GLN A 41 14.15 1.53 8.10
CA GLN A 41 12.91 1.59 7.31
C GLN A 41 12.52 0.20 6.76
N ASP A 42 12.76 -0.83 7.56
CA ASP A 42 12.40 -2.22 7.25
C ASP A 42 10.91 -2.46 7.49
N CYS A 43 10.10 -1.82 6.65
CA CYS A 43 8.66 -1.85 6.69
C CYS A 43 8.10 -1.44 5.33
N SER A 44 6.87 -1.83 5.05
CA SER A 44 6.17 -1.49 3.82
C SER A 44 4.70 -1.21 4.12
N SER A 45 4.03 -0.49 3.23
CA SER A 45 2.61 -0.15 3.34
C SER A 45 1.91 -0.46 2.02
N VAL A 46 0.73 -1.08 2.10
CA VAL A 46 -0.09 -1.47 0.95
C VAL A 46 -1.56 -1.15 1.20
N VAL A 47 -2.28 -0.84 0.12
CA VAL A 47 -3.74 -0.74 0.12
C VAL A 47 -4.31 -1.98 -0.53
N LEU A 48 -5.23 -2.64 0.17
CA LEU A 48 -5.92 -3.84 -0.30
C LEU A 48 -7.37 -3.51 -0.70
N ASP A 49 -7.90 -4.21 -1.70
CA ASP A 49 -9.33 -4.19 -1.99
C ASP A 49 -10.12 -5.13 -1.05
N SER A 50 -11.45 -5.13 -1.18
CA SER A 50 -12.35 -6.00 -0.42
C SER A 50 -12.18 -7.50 -0.70
N HIS A 51 -11.42 -7.87 -1.73
CA HIS A 51 -11.08 -9.23 -2.09
C HIS A 51 -9.65 -9.62 -1.65
N GLY A 52 -8.96 -8.74 -0.92
CA GLY A 52 -7.61 -8.98 -0.42
C GLY A 52 -6.53 -8.85 -1.50
N GLN A 53 -6.84 -8.20 -2.63
CA GLN A 53 -5.87 -7.93 -3.69
C GLN A 53 -5.14 -6.62 -3.41
N VAL A 54 -3.85 -6.60 -3.71
CA VAL A 54 -3.03 -5.38 -3.60
C VAL A 54 -3.42 -4.40 -4.71
N VAL A 55 -3.89 -3.21 -4.31
CA VAL A 55 -4.28 -2.12 -5.22
C VAL A 55 -3.13 -1.14 -5.40
N VAL A 56 -2.47 -0.77 -4.31
CA VAL A 56 -1.32 0.16 -4.32
C VAL A 56 -0.29 -0.30 -3.29
N ILE A 57 0.97 -0.03 -3.59
CA ILE A 57 2.11 -0.22 -2.70
C ILE A 57 2.81 1.13 -2.60
N SER A 58 3.20 1.52 -1.38
CA SER A 58 3.99 2.73 -1.18
C SER A 58 5.33 2.65 -1.91
N ASP A 59 5.77 3.74 -2.54
CA ASP A 59 6.99 3.79 -3.34
C ASP A 59 8.27 3.55 -2.52
N MET A 60 8.22 3.83 -1.22
CA MET A 60 9.32 3.59 -0.28
C MET A 60 9.32 2.17 0.29
N SER A 61 8.41 1.30 -0.15
CA SER A 61 8.34 -0.09 0.32
C SER A 61 9.50 -0.93 -0.21
N LEU A 62 9.97 -1.87 0.61
CA LEU A 62 11.02 -2.81 0.22
C LEU A 62 10.48 -3.84 -0.80
N PRO A 63 11.16 -4.04 -1.96
CA PRO A 63 10.72 -5.00 -2.98
C PRO A 63 10.54 -6.44 -2.47
N MET A 64 11.31 -6.84 -1.46
CA MET A 64 11.22 -8.16 -0.84
C MET A 64 9.84 -8.43 -0.22
N HIS A 65 9.16 -7.39 0.28
CA HIS A 65 7.83 -7.55 0.91
C HIS A 65 6.70 -7.75 -0.10
N LEU A 66 6.92 -7.42 -1.39
CA LEU A 66 5.92 -7.57 -2.45
C LEU A 66 5.37 -9.00 -2.52
N GLY A 67 6.25 -10.00 -2.48
CA GLY A 67 5.87 -11.41 -2.56
C GLY A 67 4.91 -11.80 -1.43
N SER A 68 5.17 -11.33 -0.20
CA SER A 68 4.33 -11.63 0.96
C SER A 68 2.94 -11.00 0.85
N PHE A 69 2.85 -9.73 0.45
CA PHE A 69 1.57 -9.01 0.38
C PHE A 69 0.56 -9.63 -0.59
N LEU A 70 1.04 -10.25 -1.68
CA LEU A 70 0.18 -10.92 -2.66
C LEU A 70 -0.63 -12.09 -2.06
N PHE A 71 -0.14 -12.71 -0.99
CA PHE A 71 -0.81 -13.83 -0.34
C PHE A 71 -1.51 -13.42 0.95
N THR A 72 -0.92 -12.49 1.71
CA THR A 72 -1.44 -12.04 3.01
C THR A 72 -2.86 -11.48 2.92
N GLY A 73 -3.16 -10.70 1.88
CA GLY A 73 -4.48 -10.06 1.77
C GLY A 73 -5.63 -11.06 1.66
N LYS A 74 -5.44 -12.17 0.93
CA LYS A 74 -6.44 -13.25 0.87
C LYS A 74 -6.53 -14.03 2.17
N ALA A 75 -5.38 -14.33 2.79
CA ALA A 75 -5.33 -15.04 4.07
C ALA A 75 -6.03 -14.29 5.21
N LEU A 76 -6.12 -12.95 5.14
CA LEU A 76 -6.85 -12.13 6.12
C LEU A 76 -8.38 -12.24 6.03
N LEU A 77 -8.91 -12.70 4.88
CA LEU A 77 -10.35 -12.77 4.60
C LEU A 77 -10.93 -14.18 4.79
N GLU A 78 -10.09 -15.17 5.08
CA GLU A 78 -10.49 -16.53 5.48
C GLU A 78 -10.87 -16.58 6.97
#